data_AF-A0A1V5ECM4-F1
#
_entry.id   AF-A0A1V5ECM4-F1
#
_cell.length_a   1.000
_cell.length_b   1.000
_cell.length_c   1.000
_cell.angle_alpha   90.00
_cell.angle_beta   90.00
_cell.angle_gamma   90.00
#
_symmetry.space_group_name_H-M   'P 1'
#
loop_
_entity.id
_entity.type
_entity.pdbx_description
1 polymer ?
#
loop_
_entity_poly.entity_id
_entity_poly.type
_entity_poly.pdbx_seq_one_letter_code
_entity_poly.pdbx_strand_id
1 'polypeptide(L)'
;MVLSEGAGIKLDILVEKDKAMLNFITLIPVNPKKFPRANYRDTMTFVKWLTHPDKGQKIISAFGKDKYGSPLFFPDSREWRKKKGIKD
;
A
#
# COMPACT_ATOMS: atom_id res chain seq x y z
N MET A 1 9.89 -10.45 1.93
CA MET A 1 9.94 -10.40 0.45
C MET A 1 11.37 -10.72 0.04
N VAL A 2 11.60 -11.92 -0.49
CA VAL A 2 12.90 -12.27 -1.09
C VAL A 2 12.72 -12.16 -2.60
N LEU A 3 13.43 -11.22 -3.21
CA LEU A 3 13.55 -11.12 -4.67
C LEU A 3 14.89 -11.79 -5.01
N SER A 4 14.87 -12.88 -5.79
CA SER A 4 16.11 -13.45 -6.33
C SER A 4 16.40 -12.84 -7.69
N GLU A 5 17.63 -12.38 -7.88
CA GLU A 5 18.22 -12.04 -9.17
C GLU A 5 19.48 -12.89 -9.33
N GLY A 6 19.51 -13.79 -10.33
CA GLY A 6 20.66 -14.63 -10.65
C GLY A 6 20.38 -16.14 -10.66
N ALA A 7 21.18 -16.88 -11.44
CA ALA A 7 20.94 -18.27 -11.81
C ALA A 7 20.92 -19.25 -10.61
N GLY A 8 19.88 -20.11 -10.59
CA GLY A 8 20.12 -21.54 -10.38
C GLY A 8 19.58 -22.25 -9.14
N ILE A 9 18.67 -21.68 -8.35
CA ILE A 9 17.94 -22.45 -7.32
C ILE A 9 16.46 -22.08 -7.36
N LYS A 10 15.60 -23.06 -7.66
CA LYS A 10 14.15 -22.92 -7.49
C LYS A 10 13.83 -23.06 -6.01
N LEU A 11 13.40 -21.96 -5.40
CA LEU A 11 12.92 -21.93 -4.02
C LEU A 11 11.39 -21.81 -4.05
N ASP A 12 10.73 -22.68 -3.31
CA ASP A 12 9.28 -22.63 -3.15
C ASP A 12 8.89 -21.74 -1.97
N ILE A 13 7.71 -21.10 -2.09
CA ILE A 13 7.11 -20.36 -0.98
C ILE A 13 6.58 -21.38 0.02
N LEU A 14 7.21 -21.47 1.19
CA LEU A 14 6.75 -22.37 2.26
C LEU A 14 5.64 -21.76 3.12
N VAL A 15 5.67 -20.42 3.30
CA VAL A 15 4.69 -19.68 4.09
C VAL A 15 4.43 -18.33 3.41
N GLU A 16 3.16 -17.98 3.23
CA GLU A 16 2.71 -16.68 2.76
C GLU A 16 1.40 -16.28 3.46
N LYS A 17 1.03 -14.99 3.38
CA LYS A 17 -0.27 -14.45 3.83
C LYS A 17 -0.55 -14.53 5.33
N ASP A 18 0.42 -14.93 6.15
CA ASP A 18 0.32 -14.82 7.60
C ASP A 18 0.13 -13.35 8.01
N LYS A 19 -0.81 -13.10 8.93
CA LYS A 19 -1.10 -11.76 9.45
C LYS A 19 0.13 -11.11 10.11
N ALA A 20 1.00 -11.91 10.72
CA ALA A 20 2.25 -11.44 11.33
C ALA A 20 3.25 -10.91 10.27
N MET A 21 3.10 -11.28 9.00
CA MET A 21 3.94 -10.83 7.90
C MET A 21 3.36 -9.61 7.16
N LEU A 22 2.27 -9.02 7.63
CA LEU A 22 1.71 -7.81 7.04
C LEU A 22 2.68 -6.63 7.23
N ASN A 23 3.04 -6.01 6.11
CA ASN A 23 3.86 -4.80 6.09
C ASN A 23 2.97 -3.58 5.78
N PHE A 24 2.46 -2.93 6.83
CA PHE A 24 1.56 -1.78 6.68
C PHE A 24 2.31 -0.52 6.23
N ILE A 25 1.79 0.13 5.19
CA ILE A 25 2.30 1.41 4.70
C ILE A 25 1.35 2.52 5.14
N THR A 26 1.89 3.55 5.80
CA THR A 26 1.11 4.66 6.37
C THR A 26 1.60 6.00 5.84
N LEU A 27 0.67 6.95 5.69
CA LEU A 27 0.96 8.35 5.39
C LEU A 27 0.95 9.16 6.69
N ILE A 28 1.99 9.95 6.92
CA ILE A 28 2.12 10.78 8.11
C ILE A 28 2.29 12.25 7.67
N PRO A 29 1.20 13.03 7.57
CA PRO A 29 1.30 14.45 7.25
C PRO A 29 2.10 15.21 8.31
N VAL A 30 3.01 16.07 7.86
CA VAL A 30 3.80 16.92 8.75
C VAL A 30 2.87 17.89 9.50
N ASN A 31 3.08 18.02 10.82
CA ASN A 31 2.27 18.91 11.65
C ASN A 31 2.51 20.40 11.28
N PRO A 32 1.51 21.11 10.74
CA PRO A 32 1.69 22.49 10.27
C PRO A 32 1.88 23.49 11.43
N LYS A 33 1.42 23.16 12.65
CA LYS A 33 1.66 24.02 13.82
C LYS A 33 3.13 24.05 14.21
N LYS A 34 3.82 22.92 14.04
CA LYS A 34 5.26 22.81 14.31
C LYS A 34 6.12 23.24 13.13
N PHE A 35 5.63 23.03 11.90
CA PHE A 35 6.34 23.35 10.67
C PHE A 35 5.46 24.19 9.73
N PRO A 36 5.34 25.51 9.97
CA PRO A 36 4.40 26.37 9.21
C PRO A 36 4.71 26.48 7.71
N ARG A 37 5.96 26.22 7.32
CA ARG A 37 6.40 26.22 5.91
C ARG A 37 6.11 24.91 5.17
N ALA A 38 5.67 23.86 5.86
CA ALA A 38 5.31 22.61 5.22
C ALA A 38 4.07 22.82 4.33
N ASN A 39 4.07 22.23 3.13
CA ASN A 39 2.92 22.31 2.21
C ASN A 39 1.79 21.38 2.66
N TYR A 40 1.10 21.77 3.74
CA TYR A 40 0.07 20.96 4.36
C TYR A 40 -1.15 20.78 3.46
N ARG A 41 -1.55 21.83 2.73
CA ARG A 41 -2.74 21.79 1.86
C ARG A 41 -2.60 20.70 0.80
N ASP A 42 -1.50 20.72 0.05
CA ASP A 42 -1.33 19.79 -1.07
C ASP A 42 -0.99 18.37 -0.55
N THR A 43 -0.30 18.27 0.60
CA THR A 43 -0.13 16.99 1.31
C THR A 43 -1.47 16.34 1.61
N MET A 44 -2.44 17.09 2.15
CA MET A 44 -3.76 16.54 2.45
C MET A 44 -4.56 16.20 1.20
N THR A 45 -4.37 16.93 0.09
CA THR A 45 -4.91 16.56 -1.23
C THR A 45 -4.37 15.21 -1.68
N PHE A 46 -3.05 14.98 -1.56
CA PHE A 46 -2.43 13.70 -1.88
C PHE A 46 -2.92 12.57 -0.97
N VAL A 47 -3.03 12.79 0.34
CA VAL A 47 -3.57 11.80 1.28
C VAL A 47 -4.96 11.36 0.86
N LYS A 48 -5.87 12.31 0.61
CA LYS A 48 -7.24 12.01 0.18
C LYS A 48 -7.26 11.26 -1.15
N TRP A 49 -6.41 11.63 -2.09
CA TRP A 49 -6.31 10.95 -3.39
C TRP A 49 -5.78 9.51 -3.24
N LEU A 50 -4.75 9.31 -2.42
CA LEU A 50 -4.08 8.03 -2.26
C LEU A 50 -4.95 7.04 -1.47
N THR A 51 -5.73 7.52 -0.49
CA THR A 51 -6.64 6.67 0.30
C THR A 51 -8.00 6.44 -0.36
N HIS A 52 -8.35 7.17 -1.41
CA HIS A 52 -9.64 7.01 -2.07
C HIS A 52 -9.74 5.66 -2.83
N PRO A 53 -10.83 4.89 -2.67
CA PRO A 53 -10.95 3.55 -3.24
C PRO A 53 -10.82 3.50 -4.77
N ASP A 54 -11.38 4.50 -5.45
CA ASP A 54 -11.38 4.58 -6.92
C ASP A 54 -10.18 5.32 -7.52
N LYS A 55 -9.21 5.73 -6.69
CA LYS A 55 -8.01 6.47 -7.12
C LYS A 55 -6.73 5.72 -6.72
N GLY A 56 -6.01 6.20 -5.72
CA GLY A 56 -4.72 5.61 -5.32
C GLY A 56 -4.84 4.14 -4.91
N GLN A 57 -5.87 3.77 -4.13
CA GLN A 57 -6.08 2.38 -3.72
C GLN A 57 -6.35 1.45 -4.92
N LYS A 58 -7.03 1.94 -5.96
CA LYS A 58 -7.25 1.18 -7.20
C LYS A 58 -5.92 0.88 -7.91
N ILE A 59 -5.03 1.87 -7.99
CA ILE A 59 -3.69 1.70 -8.57
C ILE A 59 -2.88 0.70 -7.75
N ILE A 60 -2.87 0.84 -6.41
CA ILE A 60 -2.19 -0.09 -5.49
C ILE A 60 -2.66 -1.54 -5.74
N SER A 61 -3.98 -1.75 -5.90
CA SER A 61 -4.56 -3.08 -6.11
C SER A 61 -4.16 -3.77 -7.43
N ALA A 62 -3.64 -3.01 -8.39
CA ALA A 62 -3.27 -3.50 -9.71
C ALA A 62 -1.74 -3.57 -9.91
N PHE A 63 -0.98 -2.85 -9.09
CA PHE A 63 0.45 -2.71 -9.27
C PHE A 63 1.19 -4.06 -9.21
N GLY A 64 2.02 -4.33 -10.22
CA GLY A 64 2.87 -5.51 -10.30
C GLY A 64 2.20 -6.76 -10.88
N LYS A 65 0.87 -6.77 -11.10
CA LYS A 65 0.16 -7.97 -11.61
C LYS A 65 0.73 -8.50 -12.92
N ASP A 66 0.96 -7.61 -13.89
CA ASP A 66 1.42 -8.02 -15.22
C ASP A 66 2.84 -8.62 -15.20
N LYS A 67 3.67 -8.20 -14.23
CA LYS A 67 5.07 -8.63 -14.11
C LYS A 67 5.24 -9.85 -13.20
N TYR A 68 4.45 -9.94 -12.13
CA TYR A 68 4.66 -10.91 -11.05
C TYR A 68 3.48 -11.89 -10.90
N GLY A 69 2.46 -11.82 -11.77
CA GLY A 69 1.27 -12.68 -11.75
C GLY A 69 0.30 -12.39 -10.59
N SER A 70 0.66 -11.49 -9.68
CA SER A 70 -0.12 -11.13 -8.49
C SER A 70 0.15 -9.67 -8.08
N PRO A 71 -0.76 -9.01 -7.34
CA PRO A 71 -0.50 -7.67 -6.84
C PRO A 71 0.63 -7.69 -5.80
N LEU A 72 1.55 -6.74 -5.90
CA LEU A 72 2.64 -6.60 -4.92
C LEU A 72 2.20 -5.92 -3.62
N PHE A 73 1.15 -5.11 -3.70
CA PHE A 73 0.64 -4.34 -2.56
C PHE A 73 -0.87 -4.52 -2.43
N PHE A 74 -1.34 -4.43 -1.19
CA PHE A 74 -2.73 -4.64 -0.84
C PHE A 74 -3.32 -3.33 -0.31
N PRO A 75 -4.40 -2.81 -0.90
CA PRO A 75 -5.02 -1.58 -0.43
C PRO A 75 -5.69 -1.81 0.92
N ASP A 76 -5.50 -0.85 1.82
CA ASP A 76 -5.86 -0.98 3.23
C ASP A 76 -6.36 0.33 3.84
N SER A 77 -6.72 1.33 3.03
CA SER A 77 -7.31 2.55 3.58
C SER A 77 -8.66 2.27 4.25
N ARG A 78 -9.06 3.16 5.17
CA ARG A 78 -10.38 3.07 5.83
C ARG A 78 -11.51 3.08 4.81
N GLU A 79 -11.44 3.95 3.81
CA GLU A 79 -12.44 4.06 2.76
C GLU A 79 -12.47 2.80 1.88
N TRP A 80 -11.31 2.18 1.63
CA TRP A 80 -11.23 0.92 0.88
C TRP A 80 -11.90 -0.22 1.66
N ARG A 81 -11.55 -0.38 2.94
CA ARG A 81 -12.16 -1.36 3.84
C ARG A 81 -13.68 -1.21 3.88
N LYS A 82 -14.16 0.03 4.07
CA LYS A 82 -15.59 0.36 4.06
C LYS A 82 -16.26 -0.02 2.73
N LYS A 83 -15.66 0.32 1.59
CA LYS A 83 -16.20 -0.03 0.26
C LYS A 83 -16.28 -1.53 0.03
N LYS A 84 -15.35 -2.30 0.61
CA LYS A 84 -15.29 -3.76 0.47
C LYS A 84 -16.06 -4.52 1.55
N GLY A 85 -16.65 -3.83 2.52
CA GLY A 85 -17.34 -4.47 3.66
C GLY A 85 -16.39 -5.24 4.58
N ILE A 86 -15.10 -4.89 4.59
CA ILE A 86 -14.10 -5.51 5.46
C ILE A 86 -14.27 -4.90 6.86
N LYS A 87 -14.50 -5.74 7.87
CA LYS A 87 -14.53 -5.33 9.28
C LYS A 87 -13.11 -5.17 9.80
N ASP A 88 -12.93 -4.19 10.69
CA ASP A 88 -11.67 -3.93 11.40
C ASP A 88 -11.27 -5.10 12.32
#